data_AF-A0A8X6RB60-F1
#
_entry.id   AF-A0A8X6RB60-F1
#
_cell.length_a   1.000
_cell.length_b   1.000
_cell.length_c   1.000
_cell.angle_alpha   90.00
_cell.angle_beta   90.00
_cell.angle_gamma   90.00
#
_symmetry.space_group_name_H-M   'P 1'
#
loop_
_entity.id
_entity.type
_entity.pdbx_description
1 polymer ?
#
loop_
_entity_poly.entity_id
_entity_poly.type
_entity_poly.pdbx_seq_one_letter_code
_entity_poly.pdbx_strand_id
1 'polypeptide(L)'
;MQEHAQDAMAYVRHYGRPDLFITFTCNPAWDEIQELLLPGQSQVDRHDIIARVFRQKLKSLMDFIVKYEVFASVRCWMYSVEWQKRGLPHAHILIWLYNKITSDEIDDVICAEIPRSDIDKDLHAVIIKNMIHGPCGALNSNSPCMVDEKCSKKYPRAFTANTITGDDGYPQYRRRSTEDGGNSAAVHIQNGVIDVDNRWVVPYSPLLSKTYRAHINV
;
A
#
# COMPACT_ATOMS: atom_id res chain seq x y z
N MET A 1 -11.62 -2.99 -19.59
CA MET A 1 -11.56 -3.81 -18.35
C MET A 1 -11.45 -5.29 -18.65
N GLN A 2 -12.18 -5.83 -19.64
CA GLN A 2 -12.14 -7.25 -20.01
C GLN A 2 -10.82 -7.71 -20.66
N GLU A 3 -10.19 -6.90 -21.52
CA GLU A 3 -8.88 -7.22 -22.11
C GLU A 3 -7.76 -7.32 -21.07
N HIS A 4 -7.62 -6.34 -20.17
CA HIS A 4 -6.58 -6.39 -19.13
C HIS A 4 -6.72 -7.60 -18.18
N ALA A 5 -7.96 -8.05 -17.92
CA ALA A 5 -8.19 -9.27 -17.17
C ALA A 5 -7.78 -10.52 -17.98
N GLN A 6 -8.05 -10.56 -19.29
CA GLN A 6 -7.60 -11.65 -20.16
C GLN A 6 -6.08 -11.73 -20.27
N ASP A 7 -5.40 -10.58 -20.38
CA ASP A 7 -3.95 -10.49 -20.39
C ASP A 7 -3.35 -10.97 -19.06
N ALA A 8 -3.93 -10.55 -17.93
CA ALA A 8 -3.51 -11.03 -16.62
C ALA A 8 -3.64 -12.55 -16.49
N MET A 9 -4.76 -13.11 -16.96
CA MET A 9 -4.95 -14.56 -16.98
C MET A 9 -3.98 -15.26 -17.93
N ALA A 10 -3.58 -14.63 -19.05
CA ALA A 10 -2.56 -15.19 -19.93
C ALA A 10 -1.18 -15.25 -19.25
N TYR A 11 -0.79 -14.19 -18.55
CA TYR A 11 0.45 -14.17 -17.76
C TYR A 11 0.42 -15.21 -16.64
N VAL A 12 -0.67 -15.28 -15.88
CA VAL A 12 -0.82 -16.28 -14.80
C VAL A 12 -0.77 -17.70 -15.35
N ARG A 13 -1.38 -17.97 -16.50
CA ARG A 13 -1.29 -19.30 -17.16
C ARG A 13 0.13 -19.65 -17.58
N HIS A 14 0.92 -18.67 -18.01
CA HIS A 14 2.25 -18.91 -18.56
C HIS A 14 3.37 -18.89 -17.50
N TYR A 15 3.28 -17.98 -16.53
CA TYR A 15 4.31 -17.74 -15.51
C TYR A 15 3.90 -18.19 -14.10
N GLY A 16 2.66 -18.65 -13.91
CA GLY A 16 2.10 -18.96 -12.60
C GLY A 16 1.66 -17.72 -11.85
N ARG A 17 1.45 -17.86 -10.53
CA ARG A 17 1.06 -16.74 -9.66
C ARG A 17 2.17 -15.66 -9.61
N PRO A 18 1.83 -14.37 -9.64
CA PRO A 18 2.80 -13.29 -9.44
C PRO A 18 3.43 -13.36 -8.04
N ASP A 19 4.69 -12.94 -7.95
CA ASP A 19 5.46 -12.95 -6.71
C ASP A 19 5.13 -11.72 -5.83
N LEU A 20 4.82 -10.59 -6.46
CA LEU A 20 4.37 -9.38 -5.76
C LEU A 20 3.08 -8.84 -6.39
N PHE A 21 2.17 -8.39 -5.52
CA PHE A 21 0.97 -7.65 -5.92
C PHE A 21 0.97 -6.27 -5.27
N ILE A 22 1.42 -5.28 -6.03
CA ILE A 22 1.59 -3.91 -5.54
C ILE A 22 0.39 -3.08 -5.97
N THR A 23 -0.19 -2.35 -5.04
CA THR A 23 -1.17 -1.31 -5.36
C THR A 23 -0.59 0.06 -5.06
N PHE A 24 -0.79 1.03 -5.95
CA PHE A 24 -0.27 2.39 -5.81
C PHE A 24 -1.38 3.41 -6.02
N THR A 25 -1.75 4.12 -4.95
CA THR A 25 -2.78 5.16 -5.00
C THR A 25 -2.13 6.53 -5.08
N CYS A 26 -2.65 7.39 -5.97
CA CYS A 26 -2.22 8.78 -6.06
C CYS A 26 -2.33 9.49 -4.69
N ASN A 27 -1.26 10.16 -4.26
CA ASN A 27 -1.31 11.04 -3.10
C ASN A 27 -1.52 12.49 -3.59
N PRO A 28 -2.69 13.10 -3.35
CA PRO A 28 -2.95 14.46 -3.80
C PRO A 28 -2.11 15.52 -3.08
N ALA A 29 -1.51 15.18 -1.94
CA ALA A 29 -0.63 16.05 -1.18
C ALA A 29 0.83 16.02 -1.66
N TRP A 30 1.12 15.46 -2.84
CA TRP A 30 2.43 15.63 -3.46
C TRP A 30 2.66 17.10 -3.85
N ASP A 31 3.87 17.59 -3.62
CA ASP A 31 4.24 18.97 -3.88
C ASP A 31 4.03 19.34 -5.35
N GLU A 32 4.33 18.42 -6.28
CA GLU A 32 4.11 18.65 -7.72
C GLU A 32 2.63 18.86 -8.10
N ILE A 33 1.69 18.39 -7.27
CA ILE A 33 0.27 18.68 -7.43
C ILE A 33 -0.04 20.02 -6.78
N GLN A 34 0.36 20.19 -5.51
CA GLN A 34 0.00 21.37 -4.70
C GLN A 34 0.52 22.68 -5.32
N GLU A 35 1.74 22.68 -5.86
CA GLU A 35 2.36 23.85 -6.50
C GLU A 35 1.68 24.28 -7.81
N LEU A 36 0.95 23.37 -8.47
CA LEU A 36 0.27 23.63 -9.74
C LEU A 36 -1.22 24.02 -9.56
N LEU A 37 -1.75 23.99 -8.33
CA LEU A 37 -3.10 24.44 -8.03
C LEU A 37 -3.13 25.98 -7.93
N LEU A 38 -4.12 26.59 -8.59
CA LEU A 38 -4.36 28.03 -8.44
C LEU A 38 -5.06 28.34 -7.11
N PRO A 39 -4.98 29.59 -6.59
CA PRO A 39 -5.70 29.98 -5.40
C PRO A 39 -7.20 29.65 -5.49
N GLY A 40 -7.72 28.93 -4.49
CA GLY A 40 -9.11 28.48 -4.44
C GLY A 40 -9.41 27.19 -5.21
N GLN A 41 -8.46 26.63 -5.97
CA GLN A 41 -8.60 25.30 -6.57
C GLN A 41 -8.25 24.20 -5.58
N SER A 42 -8.95 23.09 -5.72
CA SER A 42 -8.65 21.82 -5.08
C SER A 42 -8.21 20.79 -6.13
N GLN A 43 -7.68 19.67 -5.66
CA GLN A 43 -7.29 18.56 -6.54
C GLN A 43 -8.41 18.03 -7.46
N VAL A 44 -9.68 18.13 -7.04
CA VAL A 44 -10.83 17.67 -7.85
C VAL A 44 -11.14 18.63 -8.99
N ASP A 45 -10.64 19.87 -8.94
CA ASP A 45 -10.82 20.85 -10.01
C ASP A 45 -9.80 20.65 -11.14
N ARG A 46 -8.69 19.92 -10.88
CA ARG A 46 -7.55 19.75 -11.78
C ARG A 46 -7.14 18.29 -11.97
N HIS A 47 -8.09 17.48 -12.44
CA HIS A 47 -7.85 16.07 -12.79
C HIS A 47 -6.70 15.87 -13.80
N ASP A 48 -6.43 16.86 -14.66
CA ASP A 48 -5.31 16.86 -15.60
C ASP A 48 -3.95 16.86 -14.89
N ILE A 49 -3.80 17.66 -13.83
CA ILE A 49 -2.58 17.68 -13.00
C ILE A 49 -2.42 16.34 -12.29
N ILE A 50 -3.48 15.86 -11.64
CA ILE A 50 -3.50 14.59 -10.92
C ILE A 50 -3.06 13.44 -11.83
N ALA A 51 -3.68 13.32 -13.02
CA ALA A 51 -3.35 12.27 -13.97
C ALA A 51 -1.89 12.35 -14.46
N ARG A 52 -1.40 13.57 -14.72
CA ARG A 52 -0.02 13.80 -15.20
C ARG A 52 1.02 13.47 -14.14
N VAL A 53 0.84 13.94 -12.92
CA VAL A 53 1.78 13.66 -11.82
C VAL A 53 1.75 12.18 -11.47
N PHE A 54 0.55 11.58 -11.34
CA PHE A 54 0.43 10.15 -11.08
C PHE A 54 1.12 9.30 -12.15
N ARG A 55 0.93 9.61 -13.44
CA ARG A 55 1.60 8.89 -14.54
C ARG A 55 3.12 8.98 -14.43
N GLN A 56 3.67 10.14 -14.07
CA GLN A 56 5.12 10.30 -13.89
C GLN A 56 5.63 9.49 -12.70
N LYS A 57 4.93 9.54 -11.55
CA LYS A 57 5.28 8.75 -10.37
C LYS A 57 5.15 7.25 -10.63
N LEU A 58 4.12 6.80 -11.34
CA LEU A 58 3.95 5.39 -11.71
C LEU A 58 5.06 4.93 -12.66
N LYS A 59 5.45 5.75 -13.65
CA LYS A 59 6.59 5.44 -14.52
C LYS A 59 7.89 5.32 -13.71
N SER A 60 8.12 6.26 -12.79
CA SER A 60 9.27 6.21 -11.88
C SER A 60 9.25 4.96 -11.01
N LEU A 61 8.09 4.59 -10.44
CA LEU A 61 7.91 3.38 -9.63
C LEU A 61 8.23 2.12 -10.42
N MET A 62 7.71 2.01 -11.66
CA MET A 62 8.00 0.86 -12.52
C MET A 62 9.47 0.80 -12.91
N ASP A 63 10.10 1.93 -13.22
CA ASP A 63 11.54 1.96 -13.50
C ASP A 63 12.34 1.55 -12.25
N PHE A 64 11.96 2.02 -11.06
CA PHE A 64 12.56 1.64 -9.78
C PHE A 64 12.47 0.13 -9.52
N ILE A 65 11.31 -0.48 -9.76
CA ILE A 65 11.11 -1.92 -9.58
C ILE A 65 11.85 -2.74 -10.65
N VAL A 66 11.72 -2.36 -11.91
CA VAL A 66 12.11 -3.22 -13.05
C VAL A 66 13.53 -2.97 -13.51
N LYS A 67 13.96 -1.71 -13.61
CA LYS A 67 15.29 -1.37 -14.15
C LYS A 67 16.36 -1.36 -13.08
N TYR A 68 16.01 -0.92 -11.88
CA TYR A 68 16.92 -0.89 -10.74
C TYR A 68 16.79 -2.15 -9.85
N GLU A 69 15.89 -3.07 -10.21
CA GLU A 69 15.76 -4.41 -9.62
C GLU A 69 15.72 -4.40 -8.08
N VAL A 70 15.01 -3.43 -7.48
CA VAL A 70 15.06 -3.18 -6.02
C VAL A 70 14.57 -4.33 -5.14
N PHE A 71 13.83 -5.28 -5.72
CA PHE A 71 13.44 -6.51 -5.04
C PHE A 71 14.28 -7.68 -5.54
N ALA A 72 14.24 -7.94 -6.84
CA ALA A 72 15.09 -8.88 -7.56
C ALA A 72 14.93 -8.64 -9.06
N SER A 73 15.68 -9.36 -9.88
CA SER A 73 15.54 -9.29 -11.34
C SER A 73 14.13 -9.68 -11.79
N VAL A 74 13.49 -8.80 -12.54
CA VAL A 74 12.10 -8.94 -12.97
C VAL A 74 12.03 -9.76 -14.26
N ARG A 75 11.30 -10.88 -14.22
CA ARG A 75 11.05 -11.74 -15.38
C ARG A 75 10.00 -11.15 -16.30
N CYS A 76 8.87 -10.73 -15.72
CA CYS A 76 7.83 -10.03 -16.43
C CYS A 76 6.95 -9.26 -15.44
N TRP A 77 6.19 -8.30 -15.95
CA TRP A 77 5.31 -7.48 -15.14
C TRP A 77 4.11 -7.03 -15.97
N MET A 78 3.05 -6.63 -15.29
CA MET A 78 1.95 -5.89 -15.89
C MET A 78 1.31 -4.98 -14.86
N TYR A 79 0.61 -3.95 -15.32
CA TYR A 79 -0.24 -3.18 -14.43
C TYR A 79 -1.49 -2.69 -15.17
N SER A 80 -2.54 -2.43 -14.39
CA SER A 80 -3.71 -1.69 -14.85
C SER A 80 -3.88 -0.43 -14.01
N VAL A 81 -4.44 0.62 -14.60
CA VAL A 81 -4.77 1.86 -13.90
C VAL A 81 -6.28 2.04 -13.94
N GLU A 82 -6.87 2.29 -12.77
CA GLU A 82 -8.28 2.61 -12.60
C GLU A 82 -8.46 3.90 -11.80
N TRP A 83 -9.62 4.51 -11.92
CA TRP A 83 -10.00 5.66 -11.11
C TRP A 83 -10.87 5.18 -9.96
N GLN A 84 -10.41 5.37 -8.72
CA GLN A 84 -11.21 5.02 -7.55
C GLN A 84 -12.43 5.94 -7.43
N LYS A 85 -13.44 5.54 -6.63
CA LYS A 85 -14.69 6.29 -6.41
C LYS A 85 -14.49 7.75 -5.96
N ARG A 86 -13.30 8.13 -5.49
CA ARG A 86 -12.93 9.49 -5.08
C ARG A 86 -12.21 10.30 -6.17
N GLY A 87 -12.18 9.80 -7.40
CA GLY A 87 -11.54 10.48 -8.53
C GLY A 87 -10.01 10.47 -8.48
N LEU A 88 -9.39 9.58 -7.71
CA LEU A 88 -7.94 9.43 -7.68
C LEU A 88 -7.50 8.22 -8.52
N PRO A 89 -6.46 8.37 -9.37
CA PRO A 89 -5.84 7.24 -10.04
C PRO A 89 -5.25 6.23 -9.07
N HIS A 90 -5.39 4.97 -9.42
CA HIS A 90 -4.89 3.83 -8.67
C HIS A 90 -4.37 2.77 -9.62
N ALA A 91 -3.19 2.23 -9.34
CA ALA A 91 -2.58 1.17 -10.13
C ALA A 91 -2.59 -0.15 -9.37
N HIS A 92 -2.92 -1.22 -10.09
CA HIS A 92 -2.73 -2.62 -9.69
C HIS A 92 -1.56 -3.18 -10.47
N ILE A 93 -0.49 -3.60 -9.81
CA ILE A 93 0.78 -3.98 -10.43
C ILE A 93 1.10 -5.43 -10.03
N LEU A 94 1.32 -6.28 -11.02
CA LEU A 94 1.74 -7.67 -10.85
C LEU A 94 3.18 -7.82 -11.33
N ILE A 95 4.04 -8.41 -10.49
CA ILE A 95 5.46 -8.65 -10.79
C ILE A 95 5.76 -10.14 -10.65
N TRP A 96 6.48 -10.68 -11.63
CA TRP A 96 7.11 -12.00 -11.57
C TRP A 96 8.62 -11.82 -11.57
N LEU A 97 9.30 -12.44 -10.62
CA LEU A 97 10.74 -12.37 -10.43
C LEU A 97 11.40 -13.64 -11.00
N TYR A 98 12.66 -13.53 -11.41
CA TYR A 98 13.45 -14.73 -11.76
C TYR A 98 13.76 -15.56 -10.51
N ASN A 99 14.21 -14.87 -9.45
CA ASN A 99 14.42 -15.44 -8.14
C ASN A 99 13.31 -14.93 -7.23
N LYS A 100 12.49 -15.85 -6.72
CA LYS A 100 11.35 -15.51 -5.87
C LYS A 100 11.84 -15.13 -4.48
N ILE A 101 11.17 -14.15 -3.87
CA ILE A 101 11.33 -13.83 -2.45
C ILE A 101 10.93 -15.07 -1.64
N THR A 102 11.85 -15.59 -0.85
CA THR A 102 11.61 -16.74 0.03
C THR A 102 10.88 -16.29 1.30
N SER A 103 10.29 -17.24 2.03
CA SER A 103 9.52 -16.91 3.25
C SER A 103 10.34 -16.18 4.32
N ASP A 104 11.65 -16.43 4.38
CA ASP A 104 12.60 -15.76 5.28
C ASP A 104 13.01 -14.36 4.81
N GLU A 105 12.86 -14.04 3.53
CA GLU A 105 13.17 -12.73 2.95
C GLU A 105 11.97 -11.76 2.97
N ILE A 106 10.74 -12.25 3.25
CA ILE A 106 9.52 -11.42 3.19
C ILE A 106 9.63 -10.19 4.10
N ASP A 107 10.15 -10.37 5.32
CA ASP A 107 10.23 -9.30 6.31
C ASP A 107 11.29 -8.23 5.96
N ASP A 108 12.19 -8.52 5.01
CA ASP A 108 13.18 -7.55 4.50
C ASP A 108 12.55 -6.58 3.49
N VAL A 109 11.48 -7.02 2.81
CA VAL A 109 10.84 -6.27 1.73
C VAL A 109 9.47 -5.72 2.10
N ILE A 110 8.73 -6.41 2.98
CA ILE A 110 7.36 -6.09 3.38
C ILE A 110 7.28 -6.01 4.90
N CYS A 111 6.69 -4.92 5.39
CA CYS A 111 6.43 -4.67 6.80
C CYS A 111 4.94 -4.42 7.01
N ALA A 112 4.44 -4.82 8.17
CA ALA A 112 3.09 -4.51 8.63
C ALA A 112 3.09 -3.92 10.05
N GLU A 113 4.18 -3.25 10.42
CA GLU A 113 4.38 -2.62 11.73
C GLU A 113 4.59 -1.11 11.57
N ILE A 114 4.19 -0.35 12.60
CA ILE A 114 4.46 1.07 12.72
C ILE A 114 5.97 1.24 12.96
N PRO A 115 6.71 1.94 12.07
CA PRO A 115 8.12 2.24 12.28
C PRO A 115 8.32 3.04 13.56
N ARG A 116 9.51 2.96 14.15
CA ARG A 116 9.87 3.80 15.29
C ARG A 116 10.22 5.23 14.84
N SER A 117 9.59 6.24 15.43
CA SER A 117 9.81 7.65 15.07
C SER A 117 11.20 8.16 15.43
N ASP A 118 11.86 7.57 16.43
CA ASP A 118 13.23 7.89 16.83
C ASP A 118 14.29 7.31 15.88
N ILE A 119 13.92 6.29 15.08
CA ILE A 119 14.81 5.66 14.10
C ILE A 119 14.61 6.26 12.71
N ASP A 120 13.35 6.33 12.25
CA ASP A 120 13.01 6.85 10.93
C ASP A 120 11.73 7.67 11.00
N LYS A 121 11.90 8.94 11.37
CA LYS A 121 10.79 9.91 11.52
C LYS A 121 9.99 10.09 10.22
N ASP A 122 10.68 10.07 9.08
CA ASP A 122 10.04 10.29 7.78
C ASP A 122 9.18 9.08 7.38
N LEU A 123 9.72 7.87 7.50
CA LEU A 123 8.95 6.67 7.24
C LEU A 123 7.78 6.57 8.22
N HIS A 124 8.02 6.80 9.52
CA HIS A 124 6.94 6.82 10.52
C HIS A 124 5.81 7.77 10.09
N ALA A 125 6.13 9.02 9.72
CA ALA A 125 5.13 9.99 9.28
C ALA A 125 4.35 9.52 8.03
N VAL A 126 5.04 8.89 7.07
CA VAL A 126 4.41 8.30 5.88
C VAL A 126 3.46 7.16 6.25
N ILE A 127 3.89 6.24 7.10
CA ILE A 127 3.08 5.06 7.49
C ILE A 127 1.85 5.48 8.27
N ILE A 128 1.99 6.37 9.26
CA ILE A 128 0.86 6.89 10.03
C ILE A 128 -0.17 7.60 9.13
N LYS A 129 0.31 8.38 8.14
CA LYS A 129 -0.58 9.14 7.24
C LYS A 129 -1.25 8.27 6.18
N ASN A 130 -0.51 7.32 5.60
CA ASN A 130 -0.90 6.68 4.35
C ASN A 130 -1.17 5.18 4.47
N MET A 131 -0.66 4.50 5.50
CA MET A 131 -0.70 3.04 5.59
C MET A 131 -1.49 2.52 6.80
N ILE A 132 -2.14 3.40 7.57
CA ILE A 132 -3.10 2.97 8.60
C ILE A 132 -4.44 2.71 7.93
N HIS A 133 -4.93 1.47 8.03
CA HIS A 133 -6.30 1.17 7.68
C HIS A 133 -7.20 1.99 8.60
N GLY A 134 -8.06 2.83 8.00
CA GLY A 134 -8.90 3.74 8.76
C GLY A 134 -9.70 2.99 9.82
N PRO A 135 -9.88 3.57 11.02
CA PRO A 135 -10.66 2.92 12.05
C PRO A 135 -12.04 2.55 11.51
N CYS A 136 -12.41 1.32 11.79
CA CYS A 136 -13.64 0.69 11.37
C CYS A 136 -14.11 -0.26 12.48
N GLY A 137 -15.22 -0.96 12.26
CA GLY A 137 -15.80 -1.81 13.29
C GLY A 137 -16.36 -0.96 14.42
N ALA A 138 -16.06 -1.33 15.66
CA ALA A 138 -16.53 -0.63 16.85
C ALA A 138 -16.07 0.84 16.90
N LEU A 139 -14.94 1.18 16.29
CA LEU A 139 -14.43 2.56 16.25
C LEU A 139 -15.17 3.44 15.23
N ASN A 140 -15.69 2.85 14.16
CA ASN A 140 -16.48 3.54 13.14
C ASN A 140 -17.27 2.55 12.27
N SER A 141 -18.55 2.35 12.60
CA SER A 141 -19.44 1.47 11.84
C SER A 141 -19.81 2.00 10.46
N ASN A 142 -19.62 3.30 10.21
CA ASN A 142 -19.94 3.95 8.94
C ASN A 142 -18.77 3.93 7.93
N SER A 143 -17.63 3.31 8.28
CA SER A 143 -16.49 3.21 7.38
C SER A 143 -16.86 2.44 6.10
N PRO A 144 -16.41 2.87 4.89
CA PRO A 144 -16.80 2.24 3.62
C PRO A 144 -16.41 0.76 3.47
N CYS A 145 -15.50 0.28 4.33
CA CYS A 145 -15.08 -1.11 4.37
C CYS A 145 -16.03 -2.02 5.17
N MET A 146 -16.98 -1.46 5.91
CA MET A 146 -17.93 -2.21 6.74
C MET A 146 -18.99 -2.89 5.87
N VAL A 147 -19.10 -4.20 6.03
CA VAL A 147 -20.09 -5.07 5.37
C VAL A 147 -20.58 -6.04 6.44
N ASP A 148 -21.90 -6.11 6.64
CA ASP A 148 -22.52 -6.95 7.66
C ASP A 148 -21.86 -6.80 9.05
N GLU A 149 -21.69 -5.54 9.49
CA GLU A 149 -21.09 -5.15 10.77
C GLU A 149 -19.61 -5.56 10.96
N LYS A 150 -18.96 -6.10 9.92
CA LYS A 150 -17.56 -6.52 9.93
C LYS A 150 -16.75 -5.76 8.89
N CYS A 151 -15.48 -5.52 9.17
CA CYS A 151 -14.58 -4.99 8.16
C CYS A 151 -14.35 -6.05 7.08
N SER A 152 -14.75 -5.77 5.83
CA SER A 152 -14.50 -6.62 4.66
C SER A 152 -13.02 -6.91 4.42
N LYS A 153 -12.13 -6.05 4.93
CA LYS A 153 -10.67 -6.19 4.87
C LYS A 153 -10.07 -6.83 6.14
N LYS A 154 -10.91 -7.31 7.06
CA LYS A 154 -10.56 -8.04 8.30
C LYS A 154 -9.68 -7.25 9.26
N TYR A 155 -9.89 -5.93 9.36
CA TYR A 155 -9.24 -5.09 10.35
C TYR A 155 -10.10 -4.92 11.62
N PRO A 156 -9.48 -4.79 12.81
CA PRO A 156 -8.04 -4.94 13.07
C PRO A 156 -7.56 -6.38 12.85
N ARG A 157 -6.32 -6.55 12.37
CA ARG A 157 -5.69 -7.87 12.20
C ARG A 157 -5.29 -8.46 13.55
N ALA A 158 -5.05 -9.77 13.62
CA ALA A 158 -4.47 -10.38 14.80
C ALA A 158 -2.98 -10.00 14.92
N PHE A 159 -2.46 -9.96 16.15
CA PHE A 159 -1.03 -9.92 16.37
C PHE A 159 -0.39 -11.26 16.00
N THR A 160 0.82 -11.21 15.46
CA THR A 160 1.65 -12.38 15.20
C THR A 160 3.12 -11.99 15.31
N ALA A 161 3.90 -12.79 16.04
CA ALA A 161 5.31 -12.51 16.30
C ALA A 161 6.18 -12.71 15.05
N ASN A 162 5.74 -13.56 14.11
CA ASN A 162 6.46 -13.87 12.88
C ASN A 162 5.52 -13.85 11.67
N THR A 163 6.08 -13.62 10.49
CA THR A 163 5.35 -13.80 9.23
C THR A 163 5.09 -15.29 8.99
N ILE A 164 3.84 -15.64 8.69
CA ILE A 164 3.40 -17.02 8.45
C ILE A 164 2.92 -17.11 7.00
N THR A 165 3.61 -17.90 6.18
CA THR A 165 3.19 -18.23 4.82
C THR A 165 2.37 -19.51 4.82
N GLY A 166 1.17 -19.48 4.21
CA GLY A 166 0.33 -20.67 4.01
C GLY A 166 0.15 -21.02 2.52
N ASP A 167 -0.51 -22.15 2.25
CA ASP A 167 -0.71 -22.67 0.89
C ASP A 167 -1.68 -21.84 0.03
N ASP A 168 -2.49 -20.98 0.64
CA ASP A 168 -3.36 -20.02 -0.07
C ASP A 168 -2.58 -18.82 -0.64
N GLY A 169 -1.29 -18.74 -0.31
CA GLY A 169 -0.32 -17.73 -0.69
C GLY A 169 -0.66 -16.30 -0.26
N TYR A 170 -1.49 -16.10 0.78
CA TYR A 170 -1.61 -14.80 1.43
C TYR A 170 -0.88 -14.85 2.79
N PRO A 171 0.34 -14.30 2.88
CA PRO A 171 1.09 -14.30 4.14
C PRO A 171 0.32 -13.56 5.23
N GLN A 172 0.36 -14.11 6.45
CA GLN A 172 0.05 -13.36 7.65
C GLN A 172 1.31 -12.65 8.11
N TYR A 173 1.46 -11.38 7.75
CA TYR A 173 2.64 -10.60 8.08
C TYR A 173 2.80 -10.39 9.59
N ARG A 174 4.06 -10.37 10.04
CA ARG A 174 4.45 -10.01 11.42
C ARG A 174 3.79 -8.70 11.86
N ARG A 175 3.15 -8.76 13.03
CA ARG A 175 2.50 -7.66 13.74
C ARG A 175 2.68 -7.88 15.22
N ARG A 176 3.75 -7.36 15.81
CA ARG A 176 3.99 -7.51 17.25
C ARG A 176 3.09 -6.59 18.06
N SER A 177 2.68 -7.05 19.24
CA SER A 177 2.01 -6.20 20.22
C SER A 177 3.04 -5.26 20.88
N THR A 178 2.58 -4.25 21.61
CA THR A 178 3.49 -3.37 22.38
C THR A 178 4.27 -4.11 23.46
N GLU A 179 3.70 -5.21 24.00
CA GLU A 179 4.39 -6.09 24.96
C GLU A 179 5.50 -6.92 24.30
N ASP A 180 5.41 -7.15 22.99
CA ASP A 180 6.38 -7.89 22.17
C ASP A 180 7.23 -6.96 21.30
N GLY A 181 7.44 -5.71 21.74
CA GLY A 181 8.31 -4.74 21.05
C GLY A 181 7.73 -4.12 19.77
N GLY A 182 6.42 -4.29 19.53
CA GLY A 182 5.65 -3.54 18.54
C GLY A 182 5.37 -2.10 19.00
N ASN A 183 4.89 -1.26 18.07
CA ASN A 183 4.64 0.15 18.33
C ASN A 183 3.14 0.49 18.22
N SER A 184 2.77 1.60 18.85
CA SER A 184 1.48 2.27 18.68
C SER A 184 1.69 3.74 18.32
N ALA A 185 0.66 4.36 17.78
CA ALA A 185 0.66 5.77 17.45
C ALA A 185 -0.74 6.37 17.52
N ALA A 186 -0.81 7.64 17.87
CA ALA A 186 -2.01 8.44 17.78
C ALA A 186 -2.28 8.84 16.33
N VAL A 187 -3.49 8.58 15.83
CA VAL A 187 -3.96 8.97 14.50
C VAL A 187 -5.15 9.90 14.63
N HIS A 188 -5.09 11.02 13.92
CA HIS A 188 -6.20 11.97 13.82
C HIS A 188 -7.24 11.47 12.84
N ILE A 189 -8.48 11.39 13.29
CA ILE A 189 -9.67 11.14 12.48
C ILE A 189 -10.63 12.31 12.56
N GLN A 190 -11.65 12.32 11.69
CA GLN A 190 -12.63 13.40 11.64
C GLN A 190 -13.29 13.69 13.01
N ASN A 191 -13.39 12.69 13.89
CA ASN A 191 -14.07 12.78 15.19
C ASN A 191 -13.11 12.71 16.41
N GLY A 192 -11.82 12.97 16.23
CA GLY A 192 -10.86 13.04 17.34
C GLY A 192 -9.54 12.33 17.07
N VAL A 193 -8.90 11.88 18.14
CA VAL A 193 -7.64 11.13 18.09
C VAL A 193 -7.90 9.72 18.57
N ILE A 194 -7.38 8.74 17.86
CA ILE A 194 -7.42 7.34 18.29
C ILE A 194 -6.01 6.78 18.37
N ASP A 195 -5.77 5.92 19.34
CA ASP A 195 -4.54 5.15 19.40
C ASP A 195 -4.70 3.88 18.56
N VAL A 196 -3.82 3.73 17.57
CA VAL A 196 -3.72 2.52 16.76
C VAL A 196 -2.40 1.82 17.03
N ASP A 197 -2.38 0.52 16.82
CA ASP A 197 -1.20 -0.32 16.88
C ASP A 197 -0.98 -1.06 15.56
N ASN A 198 0.00 -1.95 15.55
CA ASN A 198 0.36 -2.78 14.40
C ASN A 198 -0.80 -3.58 13.79
N ARG A 199 -1.94 -3.77 14.46
CA ARG A 199 -3.10 -4.48 13.89
C ARG A 199 -3.79 -3.69 12.77
N TRP A 200 -3.57 -2.38 12.71
CA TRP A 200 -4.21 -1.47 11.76
C TRP A 200 -3.36 -1.17 10.53
N VAL A 201 -2.10 -1.58 10.52
CA VAL A 201 -1.16 -1.24 9.45
C VAL A 201 -1.45 -2.07 8.20
N VAL A 202 -1.65 -1.43 7.06
CA VAL A 202 -1.70 -2.09 5.76
C VAL A 202 -0.28 -2.51 5.37
N PRO A 203 -0.03 -3.75 4.94
CA PRO A 203 1.30 -4.20 4.54
C PRO A 203 1.93 -3.26 3.50
N TYR A 204 3.20 -2.95 3.65
CA TYR A 204 3.89 -1.98 2.83
C TYR A 204 5.35 -2.35 2.65
N SER A 205 5.98 -1.87 1.58
CA SER A 205 7.44 -1.86 1.49
C SER A 205 7.98 -0.56 2.09
N PRO A 206 8.84 -0.59 3.13
CA PRO A 206 9.44 0.62 3.70
C PRO A 206 10.11 1.49 2.64
N LEU A 207 10.82 0.85 1.71
CA LEU A 207 11.53 1.51 0.62
C LEU A 207 10.56 2.23 -0.32
N LEU A 208 9.54 1.54 -0.84
CA LEU A 208 8.59 2.15 -1.77
C LEU A 208 7.76 3.25 -1.09
N SER A 209 7.22 2.98 0.10
CA SER A 209 6.39 3.93 0.84
C SER A 209 7.17 5.22 1.14
N LYS A 210 8.42 5.12 1.62
CA LYS A 210 9.25 6.30 1.89
C LYS A 210 9.57 7.08 0.62
N THR A 211 9.92 6.38 -0.46
CA THR A 211 10.32 7.00 -1.74
C THR A 211 9.18 7.78 -2.38
N TYR A 212 7.98 7.21 -2.40
CA TYR A 212 6.83 7.80 -3.12
C TYR A 212 5.85 8.53 -2.21
N ARG A 213 6.01 8.43 -0.88
CA ARG A 213 5.19 9.12 0.14
C ARG A 213 3.70 8.97 -0.14
N ALA A 214 3.25 7.77 -0.45
CA ALA A 214 1.89 7.46 -0.87
C ALA A 214 1.37 6.18 -0.22
N HIS A 215 0.09 5.87 -0.41
CA HIS A 215 -0.46 4.59 -0.03
C HIS A 215 -0.01 3.52 -1.03
N ILE A 216 0.99 2.72 -0.64
CA ILE A 216 1.53 1.59 -1.41
C ILE A 216 1.39 0.31 -0.60
N ASN A 217 0.46 -0.55 -1.00
CA ASN A 217 0.29 -1.87 -0.40
C ASN A 217 1.01 -2.92 -1.25
N VAL A 218 1.70 -3.86 -0.61
CA VAL A 218 2.52 -4.91 -1.24
C VAL A 218 2.11 -6.29 -0.73
#